data_AF-A0A6J6F8X4-F1
#
_entry.id   AF-A0A6J6F8X4-F1
#
_cell.length_a   1.000
_cell.length_b   1.000
_cell.length_c   1.000
_cell.angle_alpha   90.00
_cell.angle_beta   90.00
_cell.angle_gamma   90.00
#
_symmetry.space_group_name_H-M   'P 1'
#
loop_
_entity.id
_entity.type
_entity.pdbx_description
1 polymer ?
#
loop_
_entity_poly.entity_id
_entity_poly.type
_entity_poly.pdbx_seq_one_letter_code
_entity_poly.pdbx_strand_id
1 'polypeptide(L)'
;MRKIFIWLITSFFFFAFVPTASADVNVIYLISKPHQLFDGTFRNDDLANELLSTGRLGKPLEQKRNGVRVWVIDGQLLDEVADMANGYKLVNKKEPSGELAAKEWLSRLLLVTSGDRIIPLAYGNPDIDLANRSAPSELRSYYAYGAERVSFHLNRSIPVEKSANWSTGKSQLSPVLRKKYTQNRQALTALSTIVKADEVRAQRAKLAILLSPTLNKQDREFFSFNATDGVANTLNKLRVTSGKYQITSQIGKVPVTVINGFDVPVKFNVDLTPLNSRVQVTDISELTIPANSRTQLALPFTVIAPGSTTIVAQITNGDAESIGPPARLSLNITIFDSRVTWFTVGAAILLFIAALTQTIRRIRRGRLEK
;
A
#
# COMPACT_ATOMS: atom_id res chain seq x y z
N MET A 1 22.63 -94.78 -42.50
CA MET A 1 21.18 -94.51 -42.46
C MET A 1 20.88 -93.49 -41.38
N ARG A 2 20.33 -92.33 -41.80
CA ARG A 2 19.32 -91.50 -41.10
C ARG A 2 19.52 -91.02 -39.64
N LYS A 3 19.63 -89.69 -39.52
CA LYS A 3 18.82 -88.73 -38.71
C LYS A 3 19.55 -87.88 -37.65
N ILE A 4 19.89 -86.67 -38.10
CA ILE A 4 19.72 -85.32 -37.52
C ILE A 4 18.97 -85.26 -36.17
N PHE A 5 19.54 -84.55 -35.18
CA PHE A 5 18.77 -83.62 -34.34
C PHE A 5 19.64 -82.46 -33.84
N ILE A 6 19.14 -81.25 -34.08
CA ILE A 6 19.68 -79.94 -33.71
C ILE A 6 19.27 -79.64 -32.27
N TRP A 7 20.18 -79.12 -31.44
CA TRP A 7 19.83 -78.49 -30.16
C TRP A 7 20.24 -77.01 -30.14
N LEU A 8 19.22 -76.19 -29.90
CA LEU A 8 19.22 -74.74 -29.79
C LEU A 8 19.97 -74.25 -28.54
N ILE A 9 20.77 -73.20 -28.72
CA ILE A 9 21.29 -72.34 -27.66
C ILE A 9 20.20 -71.34 -27.30
N THR A 10 19.62 -71.46 -26.11
CA THR A 10 18.78 -70.44 -25.47
C THR A 10 19.36 -70.11 -24.10
N SER A 11 20.31 -69.17 -24.04
CA SER A 11 20.72 -68.55 -22.78
C SER A 11 19.86 -67.31 -22.55
N PHE A 12 19.06 -67.40 -21.49
CA PHE A 12 18.02 -66.46 -21.07
C PHE A 12 18.68 -65.23 -20.42
N PHE A 13 18.49 -64.05 -21.00
CA PHE A 13 18.84 -62.77 -20.38
C PHE A 13 17.91 -62.52 -19.18
N PHE A 14 18.39 -62.78 -17.96
CA PHE A 14 17.74 -62.30 -16.73
C PHE A 14 18.02 -60.80 -16.59
N PHE A 15 17.21 -59.96 -17.23
CA PHE A 15 17.06 -58.57 -16.79
C PHE A 15 16.26 -58.59 -15.49
N ALA A 16 16.97 -58.52 -14.36
CA ALA A 16 16.38 -58.15 -13.09
C ALA A 16 15.79 -56.74 -13.22
N PHE A 17 14.47 -56.65 -13.37
CA PHE A 17 13.73 -55.44 -13.03
C PHE A 17 13.94 -55.19 -11.53
N VAL A 18 14.90 -54.33 -11.19
CA VAL A 18 14.96 -53.75 -9.86
C VAL A 18 13.74 -52.83 -9.77
N PRO A 19 12.75 -53.09 -8.89
CA PRO A 19 11.70 -52.11 -8.65
C PRO A 19 12.39 -50.86 -8.09
N THR A 20 12.35 -49.76 -8.84
CA THR A 20 12.71 -48.45 -8.30
C THR A 20 11.75 -48.16 -7.16
N ALA A 21 12.24 -48.26 -5.92
CA ALA A 21 11.49 -47.81 -4.77
C ALA A 21 11.22 -46.31 -4.94
N SER A 22 9.99 -45.94 -5.28
CA SER A 22 9.52 -44.57 -5.09
C SER A 22 9.56 -44.30 -3.60
N ALA A 23 10.52 -43.49 -3.16
CA ALA A 23 10.50 -42.98 -1.80
C ALA A 23 9.16 -42.24 -1.60
N ASP A 24 8.41 -42.64 -0.58
CA ASP A 24 7.16 -41.98 -0.23
C ASP A 24 7.47 -40.53 0.15
N VAL A 25 7.06 -39.57 -0.69
CA VAL A 25 7.31 -38.14 -0.50
C VAL A 25 6.14 -37.56 0.28
N ASN A 26 6.37 -37.21 1.54
CA ASN A 26 5.36 -36.60 2.38
C ASN A 26 5.36 -35.06 2.18
N VAL A 27 4.28 -34.53 1.62
CA VAL A 27 4.11 -33.08 1.37
C VAL A 27 3.28 -32.48 2.50
N ILE A 28 3.87 -31.49 3.19
CA ILE A 28 3.25 -30.82 4.33
C ILE A 28 2.97 -29.37 3.98
N TYR A 29 1.71 -28.96 4.09
CA TYR A 29 1.27 -27.60 3.81
C TYR A 29 1.13 -26.78 5.10
N LEU A 30 1.88 -25.69 5.21
CA LEU A 30 1.75 -24.69 6.25
C LEU A 30 1.15 -23.42 5.66
N ILE A 31 -0.18 -23.43 5.58
CA ILE A 31 -1.03 -22.36 5.07
C ILE A 31 -2.15 -22.14 6.08
N SER A 32 -2.55 -20.88 6.32
CA SER A 32 -3.77 -20.58 7.07
C SER A 32 -4.60 -19.49 6.39
N LYS A 33 -5.79 -19.21 6.92
CA LYS A 33 -6.47 -17.95 6.64
C LYS A 33 -5.64 -16.81 7.24
N PRO A 34 -5.74 -15.58 6.73
CA PRO A 34 -5.15 -14.41 7.39
C PRO A 34 -5.82 -14.13 8.74
N HIS A 35 -5.03 -13.70 9.71
CA HIS A 35 -5.49 -13.31 11.06
C HIS A 35 -5.19 -11.83 11.36
N GLN A 36 -4.23 -11.24 10.67
CA GLN A 36 -3.76 -9.88 10.86
C GLN A 36 -4.37 -8.92 9.83
N LEU A 37 -4.88 -7.80 10.32
CA LEU A 37 -5.40 -6.69 9.53
C LEU A 37 -4.26 -5.91 8.84
N PHE A 38 -4.61 -5.10 7.85
CA PHE A 38 -3.64 -4.29 7.09
C PHE A 38 -2.89 -3.25 7.95
N ASP A 39 -3.39 -2.92 9.14
CA ASP A 39 -2.72 -2.04 10.11
C ASP A 39 -1.78 -2.78 11.09
N GLY A 40 -1.67 -4.12 10.97
CA GLY A 40 -0.82 -4.95 11.82
C GLY A 40 -1.51 -5.54 13.05
N THR A 41 -2.75 -5.14 13.36
CA THR A 41 -3.50 -5.72 14.49
C THR A 41 -4.12 -7.07 14.14
N PHE A 42 -4.32 -7.94 15.13
CA PHE A 42 -4.92 -9.26 14.94
C PHE A 42 -6.42 -9.21 15.21
N ARG A 43 -7.21 -9.85 14.34
CA ARG A 43 -8.66 -9.89 14.48
C ARG A 43 -9.09 -10.64 15.74
N ASN A 44 -8.42 -11.75 16.03
CA ASN A 44 -8.68 -12.64 17.16
C ASN A 44 -7.46 -13.53 17.44
N ASP A 45 -7.57 -14.39 18.45
CA ASP A 45 -6.54 -15.35 18.88
C ASP A 45 -6.70 -16.74 18.22
N ASP A 46 -7.45 -16.87 17.11
CA ASP A 46 -7.66 -18.18 16.47
C ASP A 46 -6.34 -18.85 16.07
N LEU A 47 -5.38 -18.06 15.57
CA LEU A 47 -4.07 -18.56 15.16
C LEU A 47 -3.31 -19.19 16.33
N ALA A 48 -3.44 -18.65 17.55
CA ALA A 48 -2.79 -19.22 18.73
C ALA A 48 -3.19 -20.69 18.95
N ASN A 49 -4.47 -21.01 18.75
CA ASN A 49 -4.98 -22.38 18.86
C ASN A 49 -4.48 -23.30 17.72
N GLU A 50 -4.28 -22.75 16.52
CA GLU A 50 -3.75 -23.54 15.40
C GLU A 50 -2.28 -23.93 15.60
N LEU A 51 -1.50 -23.09 16.30
CA LEU A 51 -0.07 -23.28 16.54
C LEU A 51 0.25 -24.28 17.66
N LEU A 52 -0.70 -24.56 18.56
CA LEU A 52 -0.54 -25.58 19.60
C LEU A 52 -0.18 -26.94 19.00
N SER A 53 0.52 -27.79 19.77
CA SER A 53 0.96 -29.13 19.33
C SER A 53 -0.17 -30.03 18.81
N THR A 54 -1.40 -29.84 19.31
CA THR A 54 -2.62 -30.52 18.85
C THR A 54 -3.35 -29.78 17.72
N GLY A 55 -3.01 -28.52 17.51
CA GLY A 55 -3.58 -27.64 16.49
C GLY A 55 -3.19 -28.04 15.07
N ARG A 56 -3.91 -27.48 14.10
CA ARG A 56 -3.74 -27.82 12.68
C ARG A 56 -2.33 -27.51 12.15
N LEU A 57 -1.70 -26.44 12.64
CA LEU A 57 -0.36 -26.03 12.24
C LEU A 57 0.73 -26.60 13.15
N GLY A 58 0.44 -26.94 14.41
CA GLY A 58 1.43 -27.58 15.29
C GLY A 58 1.54 -29.09 15.10
N LYS A 59 0.43 -29.80 14.85
CA LYS A 59 0.42 -31.26 14.69
C LYS A 59 1.43 -31.80 13.66
N PRO A 60 1.62 -31.20 12.47
CA PRO A 60 2.61 -31.67 11.50
C PRO A 60 4.06 -31.56 11.97
N LEU A 61 4.35 -30.64 12.90
CA LEU A 61 5.70 -30.43 13.45
C LEU A 61 6.06 -31.48 14.50
N GLU A 62 5.05 -32.16 15.08
CA GLU A 62 5.26 -33.23 16.07
C GLU A 62 5.42 -34.63 15.44
N GLN A 63 5.19 -34.75 14.13
CA GLN A 63 5.32 -36.02 13.44
C GLN A 63 6.79 -36.44 13.30
N LYS A 64 7.09 -37.68 13.69
CA LYS A 64 8.40 -38.28 13.43
C LYS A 64 8.69 -38.28 11.93
N ARG A 65 9.93 -37.98 11.56
CA ARG A 65 10.37 -38.00 10.16
C ARG A 65 10.18 -39.40 9.59
N ASN A 66 9.34 -39.52 8.58
CA ASN A 66 9.14 -40.73 7.79
C ASN A 66 9.34 -40.38 6.32
N GLY A 67 10.35 -40.96 5.68
CA GLY A 67 10.69 -40.68 4.28
C GLY A 67 11.20 -39.26 4.01
N VAL A 68 11.11 -38.85 2.75
CA VAL A 68 11.48 -37.51 2.29
C VAL A 68 10.31 -36.57 2.53
N ARG A 69 10.56 -35.42 3.17
CA ARG A 69 9.54 -34.40 3.41
C ARG A 69 9.75 -33.17 2.54
N VAL A 70 8.65 -32.65 2.03
CA VAL A 70 8.59 -31.37 1.33
C VAL A 70 7.63 -30.45 2.08
N TRP A 71 8.12 -29.30 2.51
CA TRP A 71 7.30 -28.31 3.21
C TRP A 71 6.89 -27.21 2.25
N VAL A 72 5.59 -27.07 2.03
CA VAL A 72 4.99 -25.99 1.26
C VAL A 72 4.52 -24.92 2.23
N ILE A 73 5.15 -23.75 2.21
CA ILE A 73 5.00 -22.75 3.28
C ILE A 73 4.58 -21.41 2.69
N ASP A 74 3.55 -20.81 3.28
CA ASP A 74 3.16 -19.43 3.00
C ASP A 74 3.98 -18.44 3.85
N GLY A 75 4.67 -17.51 3.20
CA GLY A 75 5.41 -16.45 3.88
C GLY A 75 4.52 -15.52 4.71
N GLN A 76 3.24 -15.37 4.34
CA GLN A 76 2.28 -14.56 5.09
C GLN A 76 1.95 -15.18 6.45
N LEU A 77 1.84 -16.51 6.51
CA LEU A 77 1.67 -17.22 7.78
C LEU A 77 2.89 -16.99 8.68
N LEU A 78 4.11 -17.08 8.13
CA LEU A 78 5.32 -16.88 8.92
C LEU A 78 5.45 -15.44 9.44
N ASP A 79 5.07 -14.44 8.63
CA ASP A 79 5.01 -13.04 9.09
C ASP A 79 4.02 -12.89 10.26
N GLU A 80 2.82 -13.46 10.18
CA GLU A 80 1.85 -13.40 11.29
C GLU A 80 2.34 -14.12 12.55
N VAL A 81 2.95 -15.29 12.42
CA VAL A 81 3.47 -16.01 13.59
C VAL A 81 4.67 -15.26 14.20
N ALA A 82 5.53 -14.65 13.39
CA ALA A 82 6.64 -13.85 13.89
C ALA A 82 6.15 -12.57 14.61
N ASP A 83 5.16 -11.87 14.04
CA ASP A 83 4.55 -10.72 14.70
C ASP A 83 3.86 -11.13 16.01
N MET A 84 3.20 -12.29 16.05
CA MET A 84 2.63 -12.86 17.26
C MET A 84 3.70 -13.17 18.31
N ALA A 85 4.84 -13.73 17.90
CA ALA A 85 5.97 -14.05 18.79
C ALA A 85 6.69 -12.80 19.33
N ASN A 86 6.65 -11.69 18.61
CA ASN A 86 7.25 -10.41 19.04
C ASN A 86 6.33 -9.57 19.95
N GLY A 87 5.12 -10.07 20.22
CA GLY A 87 4.07 -9.35 20.93
C GLY A 87 3.13 -8.65 19.95
N TYR A 88 1.83 -8.89 20.12
CA TYR A 88 0.81 -8.43 19.18
C TYR A 88 -0.38 -7.80 19.91
N LYS A 89 -1.29 -7.19 19.16
CA LYS A 89 -2.50 -6.56 19.71
C LYS A 89 -3.73 -7.07 19.01
N LEU A 90 -4.76 -7.36 19.80
CA LEU A 90 -6.09 -7.68 19.28
C LEU A 90 -6.90 -6.42 18.97
N VAL A 91 -7.70 -6.47 17.91
CA VAL A 91 -8.64 -5.41 17.53
C VAL A 91 -9.59 -5.07 18.69
N ASN A 92 -10.01 -6.09 19.45
CA ASN A 92 -10.89 -5.94 20.61
C ASN A 92 -10.17 -5.43 21.88
N LYS A 93 -8.85 -5.19 21.81
CA LYS A 93 -7.99 -4.70 22.89
C LYS A 93 -7.90 -5.61 24.13
N LYS A 94 -8.31 -6.88 24.01
CA LYS A 94 -8.06 -7.87 25.06
C LYS A 94 -6.58 -8.28 25.06
N GLU A 95 -6.11 -8.75 26.20
CA GLU A 95 -4.76 -9.30 26.33
C GLU A 95 -4.60 -10.53 25.43
N PRO A 96 -3.59 -10.55 24.56
CA PRO A 96 -3.29 -11.68 23.70
C PRO A 96 -2.73 -12.87 24.49
N SER A 97 -2.98 -14.08 24.03
CA SER A 97 -2.48 -15.32 24.67
C SER A 97 -1.49 -16.13 23.82
N GLY A 98 -1.28 -15.76 22.55
CA GLY A 98 -0.56 -16.56 21.56
C GLY A 98 0.96 -16.40 21.51
N GLU A 99 1.55 -15.44 22.25
CA GLU A 99 2.98 -15.10 22.11
C GLU A 99 3.90 -16.31 22.38
N LEU A 100 3.66 -17.04 23.48
CA LEU A 100 4.46 -18.21 23.81
C LEU A 100 4.28 -19.34 22.77
N ALA A 101 3.03 -19.62 22.38
CA ALA A 101 2.73 -20.64 21.37
C ALA A 101 3.43 -20.34 20.04
N ALA A 102 3.48 -19.08 19.63
CA ALA A 102 4.18 -18.65 18.41
C ALA A 102 5.70 -18.82 18.50
N LYS A 103 6.33 -18.45 19.64
CA LYS A 103 7.77 -18.66 19.86
C LYS A 103 8.16 -20.13 19.81
N GLU A 104 7.38 -20.98 20.49
CA GLU A 104 7.58 -22.43 20.50
C GLU A 104 7.41 -23.03 19.11
N TRP A 105 6.35 -22.63 18.39
CA TRP A 105 6.07 -23.12 17.05
C TRP A 105 7.16 -22.74 16.04
N LEU A 106 7.65 -21.49 16.04
CA LEU A 106 8.75 -21.07 15.15
C LEU A 106 10.04 -21.83 15.44
N SER A 107 10.39 -21.98 16.72
CA SER A 107 11.58 -22.73 17.15
C SER A 107 11.49 -24.19 16.68
N ARG A 108 10.31 -24.80 16.81
CA ARG A 108 10.05 -26.15 16.35
C ARG A 108 10.12 -26.25 14.83
N LEU A 109 9.53 -25.30 14.10
CA LEU A 109 9.57 -25.25 12.64
C LEU A 109 11.01 -25.23 12.12
N LEU A 110 11.87 -24.38 12.68
CA LEU A 110 13.28 -24.30 12.31
C LEU A 110 13.99 -25.64 12.48
N LEU A 111 13.76 -26.31 13.61
CA LEU A 111 14.35 -27.61 13.89
C LEU A 111 13.87 -28.68 12.91
N VAL A 112 12.56 -28.81 12.71
CA VAL A 112 11.99 -29.92 11.92
C VAL A 112 12.15 -29.73 10.42
N THR A 113 12.30 -28.49 9.94
CA THR A 113 12.51 -28.21 8.51
C THR A 113 13.98 -28.19 8.09
N SER A 114 14.89 -28.39 9.03
CA SER A 114 16.33 -28.45 8.77
C SER A 114 16.68 -29.62 7.85
N GLY A 115 17.32 -29.31 6.72
CA GLY A 115 17.70 -30.30 5.70
C GLY A 115 16.55 -30.85 4.85
N ASP A 116 15.29 -30.47 5.11
CA ASP A 116 14.15 -30.83 4.26
C ASP A 116 13.97 -29.81 3.11
N ARG A 117 13.31 -30.23 2.03
CA ARG A 117 13.02 -29.35 0.88
C ARG A 117 11.90 -28.38 1.24
N ILE A 118 12.09 -27.10 0.92
CA ILE A 118 11.08 -26.05 1.11
C ILE A 118 10.60 -25.52 -0.23
N ILE A 119 9.29 -25.36 -0.35
CA ILE A 119 8.61 -24.71 -1.45
C ILE A 119 7.87 -23.49 -0.92
N PRO A 120 8.36 -22.27 -1.17
CA PRO A 120 7.67 -21.06 -0.77
C PRO A 120 6.50 -20.78 -1.72
N LEU A 121 5.34 -20.46 -1.15
CA LEU A 121 4.19 -20.00 -1.93
C LEU A 121 4.30 -18.51 -2.24
N ALA A 122 3.50 -18.05 -3.22
CA ALA A 122 3.21 -16.63 -3.33
C ALA A 122 2.59 -16.14 -2.02
N TYR A 123 3.02 -14.97 -1.55
CA TYR A 123 2.60 -14.41 -0.27
C TYR A 123 1.07 -14.39 -0.16
N GLY A 124 0.51 -14.96 0.92
CA GLY A 124 -0.94 -15.00 1.17
C GLY A 124 -1.71 -16.04 0.35
N ASN A 125 -1.01 -16.96 -0.32
CA ASN A 125 -1.57 -18.07 -1.11
C ASN A 125 -2.71 -17.63 -2.07
N PRO A 126 -2.48 -16.67 -2.97
CA PRO A 126 -3.50 -16.20 -3.90
C PRO A 126 -3.94 -17.29 -4.89
N ASP A 127 -5.17 -17.23 -5.41
CA ASP A 127 -5.53 -17.98 -6.62
C ASP A 127 -4.67 -17.50 -7.80
N ILE A 128 -3.75 -18.37 -8.23
CA ILE A 128 -2.73 -18.07 -9.23
C ILE A 128 -3.35 -17.73 -10.59
N ASP A 129 -4.43 -18.41 -10.98
CA ASP A 129 -5.08 -18.13 -12.27
C ASP A 129 -5.75 -16.77 -12.26
N LEU A 130 -6.45 -16.44 -11.16
CA LEU A 130 -7.08 -15.14 -11.00
C LEU A 130 -6.03 -14.03 -10.92
N ALA A 131 -4.97 -14.22 -10.13
CA ALA A 131 -3.88 -13.27 -10.00
C ALA A 131 -3.17 -13.03 -11.34
N ASN A 132 -2.85 -14.10 -12.08
CA ASN A 132 -2.19 -14.01 -13.37
C ASN A 132 -3.05 -13.28 -14.41
N ARG A 133 -4.35 -13.58 -14.49
CA ARG A 133 -5.28 -12.85 -15.40
C ARG A 133 -5.47 -11.40 -15.00
N SER A 134 -5.36 -11.08 -13.71
CA SER A 134 -5.62 -9.73 -13.19
C SER A 134 -4.40 -8.80 -13.24
N ALA A 135 -3.20 -9.32 -12.98
CA ALA A 135 -1.92 -8.61 -13.06
C ALA A 135 -0.73 -9.59 -13.01
N PRO A 136 -0.20 -10.05 -14.16
CA PRO A 136 0.93 -10.99 -14.21
C PRO A 136 2.21 -10.47 -13.53
N SER A 137 2.48 -9.17 -13.62
CA SER A 137 3.65 -8.54 -12.97
C SER A 137 3.52 -8.51 -11.44
N GLU A 138 2.30 -8.28 -10.93
CA GLU A 138 2.04 -8.28 -9.49
C GLU A 138 2.19 -9.70 -8.92
N LEU A 139 1.70 -10.71 -9.63
CA LEU A 139 1.87 -12.11 -9.23
C LEU A 139 3.36 -12.49 -9.09
N ARG A 140 4.22 -12.06 -10.01
CA ARG A 140 5.68 -12.26 -9.86
C ARG A 140 6.23 -11.62 -8.60
N SER A 141 5.72 -10.43 -8.25
CA SER A 141 6.10 -9.73 -7.03
C SER A 141 5.65 -10.49 -5.78
N TYR A 142 4.46 -11.12 -5.80
CA TYR A 142 3.97 -11.96 -4.71
C TYR A 142 4.82 -13.22 -4.49
N TYR A 143 5.29 -13.85 -5.57
CA TYR A 143 6.23 -14.97 -5.47
C TYR A 143 7.58 -14.54 -4.91
N ALA A 144 8.15 -13.45 -5.41
CA ALA A 144 9.43 -12.93 -4.93
C ALA A 144 9.35 -12.56 -3.45
N TYR A 145 8.32 -11.81 -3.05
CA TYR A 145 8.10 -11.43 -1.65
C TYR A 145 7.87 -12.65 -0.77
N GLY A 146 6.99 -13.59 -1.17
CA GLY A 146 6.73 -14.82 -0.40
C GLY A 146 7.99 -15.66 -0.16
N ALA A 147 8.80 -15.88 -1.20
CA ALA A 147 10.07 -16.61 -1.08
C ALA A 147 11.08 -15.90 -0.19
N GLU A 148 11.17 -14.57 -0.28
CA GLU A 148 12.00 -13.75 0.62
C GLU A 148 11.56 -13.92 2.07
N ARG A 149 10.26 -13.83 2.38
CA ARG A 149 9.74 -13.98 3.75
C ARG A 149 9.99 -15.38 4.32
N VAL A 150 9.77 -16.43 3.52
CA VAL A 150 10.09 -17.80 3.95
C VAL A 150 11.58 -17.99 4.18
N SER A 151 12.43 -17.45 3.30
CA SER A 151 13.88 -17.52 3.45
C SER A 151 14.37 -16.78 4.70
N PHE A 152 13.81 -15.59 4.95
CA PHE A 152 14.07 -14.76 6.12
C PHE A 152 13.76 -15.50 7.42
N HIS A 153 12.53 -16.02 7.56
CA HIS A 153 12.09 -16.68 8.79
C HIS A 153 12.73 -18.04 9.03
N LEU A 154 13.12 -18.76 7.97
CA LEU A 154 13.83 -20.03 8.10
C LEU A 154 15.36 -19.88 8.18
N ASN A 155 15.87 -18.65 8.10
CA ASN A 155 17.30 -18.34 8.04
C ASN A 155 18.06 -19.21 7.01
N ARG A 156 17.47 -19.37 5.82
CA ARG A 156 17.95 -20.28 4.77
C ARG A 156 17.71 -19.65 3.40
N SER A 157 18.69 -19.75 2.50
CA SER A 157 18.48 -19.45 1.08
C SER A 157 17.60 -20.52 0.44
N ILE A 158 16.46 -20.13 -0.10
CA ILE A 158 15.50 -21.03 -0.76
C ILE A 158 15.39 -20.61 -2.22
N PRO A 159 15.66 -21.51 -3.19
CA PRO A 159 15.52 -21.18 -4.59
C PRO A 159 14.06 -20.89 -4.93
N VAL A 160 13.84 -19.84 -5.75
CA VAL A 160 12.52 -19.53 -6.28
C VAL A 160 12.19 -20.54 -7.37
N GLU A 161 11.62 -21.67 -6.97
CA GLU A 161 11.00 -22.60 -7.91
C GLU A 161 9.64 -22.03 -8.36
N LYS A 162 9.14 -22.46 -9.53
CA LYS A 162 7.77 -22.12 -9.96
C LYS A 162 6.78 -22.79 -9.00
N SER A 163 6.40 -22.09 -7.93
CA SER A 163 5.42 -22.59 -6.95
C SER A 163 3.97 -22.58 -7.44
N ALA A 164 3.74 -22.20 -8.70
CA ALA A 164 2.43 -22.20 -9.35
C ALA A 164 1.70 -23.55 -9.26
N ASN A 165 2.43 -24.68 -9.28
CA ASN A 165 1.83 -26.01 -9.17
C ASN A 165 1.48 -26.40 -7.72
N TRP A 166 2.00 -25.66 -6.74
CA TRP A 166 1.84 -25.97 -5.31
C TRP A 166 0.74 -25.13 -4.65
N SER A 167 0.33 -24.04 -5.28
CA SER A 167 -0.81 -23.23 -4.84
C SER A 167 -2.12 -23.87 -5.34
N THR A 168 -2.92 -24.38 -4.42
CA THR A 168 -4.17 -25.07 -4.75
C THR A 168 -5.40 -24.26 -4.35
N GLY A 169 -6.45 -24.31 -5.16
CA GLY A 169 -7.76 -23.75 -4.85
C GLY A 169 -8.21 -22.64 -5.81
N LYS A 170 -9.48 -22.25 -5.68
CA LYS A 170 -10.09 -21.18 -6.49
C LYS A 170 -10.67 -20.09 -5.61
N SER A 171 -10.35 -18.85 -5.95
CA SER A 171 -10.84 -17.67 -5.26
C SER A 171 -12.28 -17.39 -5.64
N GLN A 172 -13.16 -17.33 -4.63
CA GLN A 172 -14.54 -16.90 -4.79
C GLN A 172 -14.70 -15.37 -4.69
N LEU A 173 -13.69 -14.61 -5.17
CA LEU A 173 -13.72 -13.14 -5.11
C LEU A 173 -14.77 -12.62 -6.08
N SER A 174 -15.78 -11.93 -5.55
CA SER A 174 -16.87 -11.38 -6.35
C SER A 174 -16.38 -10.26 -7.28
N PRO A 175 -17.07 -9.98 -8.39
CA PRO A 175 -16.69 -8.90 -9.31
C PRO A 175 -16.53 -7.53 -8.63
N VAL A 176 -17.40 -7.22 -7.65
CA VAL A 176 -17.33 -5.97 -6.87
C VAL A 176 -16.03 -5.89 -6.06
N LEU A 177 -15.66 -6.98 -5.38
CA LEU A 177 -14.42 -7.03 -4.59
C LEU A 177 -13.17 -7.09 -5.48
N ARG A 178 -13.24 -7.71 -6.67
CA ARG A 178 -12.16 -7.66 -7.68
C ARG A 178 -11.86 -6.23 -8.13
N LYS A 179 -12.91 -5.40 -8.30
CA LYS A 179 -12.74 -3.97 -8.61
C LYS A 179 -12.00 -3.25 -7.49
N LYS A 180 -12.38 -3.48 -6.21
CA LYS A 180 -11.67 -2.92 -5.04
C LYS A 180 -10.21 -3.37 -4.97
N TYR A 181 -9.95 -4.67 -5.15
CA TYR A 181 -8.59 -5.20 -5.23
C TYR A 181 -7.77 -4.51 -6.32
N THR A 182 -8.33 -4.34 -7.51
CA THR A 182 -7.67 -3.67 -8.64
C THR A 182 -7.34 -2.21 -8.31
N GLN A 183 -8.29 -1.47 -7.72
CA GLN A 183 -8.09 -0.08 -7.32
C GLN A 183 -6.99 0.06 -6.25
N ASN A 184 -7.05 -0.77 -5.19
CA ASN A 184 -6.05 -0.75 -4.12
C ASN A 184 -4.66 -1.12 -4.65
N ARG A 185 -4.58 -2.12 -5.54
CA ARG A 185 -3.33 -2.52 -6.20
C ARG A 185 -2.76 -1.37 -7.03
N GLN A 186 -3.56 -0.77 -7.92
CA GLN A 186 -3.11 0.34 -8.75
C GLN A 186 -2.62 1.52 -7.90
N ALA A 187 -3.33 1.87 -6.83
CA ALA A 187 -2.93 2.96 -5.97
C ALA A 187 -1.59 2.71 -5.27
N LEU A 188 -1.34 1.48 -4.77
CA LEU A 188 -0.04 1.13 -4.19
C LEU A 188 1.07 0.97 -5.25
N THR A 189 0.73 0.51 -6.47
CA THR A 189 1.69 0.49 -7.59
C THR A 189 2.14 1.91 -7.91
N ALA A 190 1.20 2.85 -8.09
CA ALA A 190 1.48 4.26 -8.33
C ALA A 190 2.33 4.86 -7.20
N LEU A 191 1.96 4.64 -5.93
CA LEU A 191 2.76 5.09 -4.78
C LEU A 191 4.19 4.52 -4.81
N SER A 192 4.35 3.23 -5.14
CA SER A 192 5.67 2.57 -5.18
C SER A 192 6.58 3.07 -6.30
N THR A 193 6.07 3.86 -7.26
CA THR A 193 6.91 4.52 -8.27
C THR A 193 7.82 5.57 -7.62
N ILE A 194 7.31 6.32 -6.62
CA ILE A 194 8.04 7.41 -5.95
C ILE A 194 8.51 7.04 -4.53
N VAL A 195 7.84 6.11 -3.84
CA VAL A 195 8.20 5.68 -2.47
C VAL A 195 8.87 4.31 -2.51
N LYS A 196 10.18 4.26 -2.24
CA LYS A 196 10.96 3.01 -2.13
C LYS A 196 11.12 2.59 -0.67
N ALA A 197 10.00 2.27 -0.01
CA ALA A 197 9.98 1.82 1.39
C ALA A 197 9.52 0.36 1.50
N ASP A 198 10.10 -0.38 2.45
CA ASP A 198 9.72 -1.78 2.70
C ASP A 198 8.26 -1.92 3.12
N GLU A 199 7.72 -0.96 3.88
CA GLU A 199 6.31 -0.98 4.27
C GLU A 199 5.36 -0.92 3.05
N VAL A 200 5.70 -0.16 2.00
CA VAL A 200 4.88 -0.10 0.77
C VAL A 200 4.92 -1.43 0.04
N ARG A 201 6.10 -2.05 -0.03
CA ARG A 201 6.30 -3.38 -0.62
C ARG A 201 5.51 -4.45 0.14
N ALA A 202 5.54 -4.41 1.48
CA ALA A 202 4.77 -5.30 2.35
C ALA A 202 3.25 -5.13 2.16
N GLN A 203 2.75 -3.88 2.12
CA GLN A 203 1.34 -3.59 1.89
C GLN A 203 0.87 -4.08 0.50
N ARG A 204 1.71 -3.93 -0.53
CA ARG A 204 1.43 -4.48 -1.86
C ARG A 204 1.30 -6.00 -1.82
N ALA A 205 2.27 -6.69 -1.21
CA ALA A 205 2.22 -8.14 -1.05
C ALA A 205 0.98 -8.60 -0.28
N LYS A 206 0.59 -7.88 0.78
CA LYS A 206 -0.58 -8.19 1.62
C LYS A 206 -1.90 -8.18 0.84
N LEU A 207 -2.01 -7.44 -0.27
CA LEU A 207 -3.19 -7.50 -1.14
C LEU A 207 -3.42 -8.88 -1.78
N ALA A 208 -2.40 -9.73 -1.89
CA ALA A 208 -2.53 -11.09 -2.41
C ALA A 208 -3.46 -11.96 -1.56
N ILE A 209 -3.53 -11.71 -0.25
CA ILE A 209 -4.42 -12.39 0.70
C ILE A 209 -5.87 -12.34 0.22
N LEU A 210 -6.30 -11.23 -0.39
CA LEU A 210 -7.68 -11.05 -0.88
C LEU A 210 -8.06 -12.02 -1.99
N LEU A 211 -7.05 -12.54 -2.69
CA LEU A 211 -7.21 -13.53 -3.74
C LEU A 211 -7.18 -14.97 -3.21
N SER A 212 -6.95 -15.18 -1.91
CA SER A 212 -6.77 -16.51 -1.33
C SER A 212 -8.03 -17.38 -1.41
N PRO A 213 -7.89 -18.69 -1.70
CA PRO A 213 -8.98 -19.64 -1.61
C PRO A 213 -9.32 -20.03 -0.16
N THR A 214 -8.47 -19.72 0.83
CA THR A 214 -8.72 -20.06 2.25
C THR A 214 -9.79 -19.16 2.89
N LEU A 215 -10.10 -18.02 2.27
CA LEU A 215 -11.12 -17.08 2.74
C LEU A 215 -12.54 -17.56 2.43
N ASN A 216 -13.35 -17.75 3.48
CA ASN A 216 -14.80 -17.88 3.34
C ASN A 216 -15.43 -16.54 2.90
N LYS A 217 -16.74 -16.53 2.63
CA LYS A 217 -17.44 -15.33 2.13
C LYS A 217 -17.32 -14.13 3.08
N GLN A 218 -17.54 -14.33 4.38
CA GLN A 218 -17.54 -13.25 5.38
C GLN A 218 -16.14 -12.67 5.56
N ASP A 219 -15.13 -13.53 5.70
CA ASP A 219 -13.74 -13.11 5.86
C ASP A 219 -13.25 -12.35 4.62
N ARG A 220 -13.64 -12.81 3.43
CA ARG A 220 -13.28 -12.16 2.17
C ARG A 220 -13.86 -10.76 2.04
N GLU A 221 -15.14 -10.58 2.38
CA GLU A 221 -15.76 -9.25 2.42
C GLU A 221 -15.02 -8.37 3.42
N PHE A 222 -14.86 -8.84 4.66
CA PHE A 222 -14.18 -8.12 5.72
C PHE A 222 -12.76 -7.66 5.34
N PHE A 223 -11.90 -8.57 4.89
CA PHE A 223 -10.52 -8.24 4.51
C PHE A 223 -10.46 -7.32 3.29
N SER A 224 -11.42 -7.41 2.35
CA SER A 224 -11.45 -6.49 1.21
C SER A 224 -11.76 -5.05 1.61
N PHE A 225 -12.64 -4.84 2.59
CA PHE A 225 -12.88 -3.51 3.16
C PHE A 225 -11.71 -3.04 4.02
N ASN A 226 -11.20 -3.90 4.91
CA ASN A 226 -10.02 -3.59 5.72
C ASN A 226 -8.79 -3.22 4.88
N ALA A 227 -8.57 -3.90 3.74
CA ALA A 227 -7.52 -3.55 2.80
C ALA A 227 -7.71 -2.16 2.20
N THR A 228 -8.95 -1.76 1.93
CA THR A 228 -9.24 -0.42 1.41
C THR A 228 -8.84 0.65 2.42
N ASP A 229 -9.16 0.45 3.70
CA ASP A 229 -8.78 1.37 4.76
C ASP A 229 -7.26 1.39 4.99
N GLY A 230 -6.62 0.21 4.98
CA GLY A 230 -5.16 0.09 5.11
C GLY A 230 -4.38 0.75 3.98
N VAL A 231 -4.83 0.57 2.72
CA VAL A 231 -4.25 1.26 1.56
C VAL A 231 -4.48 2.77 1.66
N ALA A 232 -5.67 3.22 2.04
CA ALA A 232 -5.94 4.64 2.23
C ALA A 232 -5.04 5.26 3.31
N ASN A 233 -4.83 4.57 4.43
CA ASN A 233 -3.91 4.99 5.49
C ASN A 233 -2.46 5.09 4.99
N THR A 234 -2.02 4.10 4.21
CA THR A 234 -0.68 4.09 3.60
C THR A 234 -0.49 5.26 2.64
N LEU A 235 -1.43 5.48 1.73
CA LEU A 235 -1.41 6.62 0.80
C LEU A 235 -1.39 7.95 1.56
N ASN A 236 -2.18 8.06 2.63
CA ASN A 236 -2.26 9.27 3.43
C ASN A 236 -0.94 9.61 4.14
N LYS A 237 0.02 8.68 4.28
CA LYS A 237 1.35 8.99 4.84
C LYS A 237 2.10 10.02 3.96
N LEU A 238 1.84 10.06 2.66
CA LEU A 238 2.34 11.09 1.75
C LEU A 238 1.18 11.95 1.27
N ARG A 239 1.12 13.22 1.69
CA ARG A 239 0.00 14.10 1.34
C ARG A 239 0.36 15.57 1.34
N VAL A 240 -0.36 16.31 0.52
CA VAL A 240 -0.48 17.77 0.60
C VAL A 240 -1.63 18.09 1.57
N THR A 241 -1.49 19.09 2.43
CA THR A 241 -2.56 19.50 3.34
C THR A 241 -3.55 20.42 2.66
N SER A 242 -4.84 20.12 2.78
CA SER A 242 -5.91 21.06 2.43
C SER A 242 -5.89 22.31 3.32
N GLY A 243 -6.36 23.44 2.81
CA GLY A 243 -6.32 24.72 3.55
C GLY A 243 -7.31 25.75 3.02
N LYS A 244 -7.56 26.79 3.81
CA LYS A 244 -8.40 27.94 3.45
C LYS A 244 -7.57 29.21 3.56
N TYR A 245 -7.60 30.07 2.53
CA TYR A 245 -6.74 31.24 2.41
C TYR A 245 -7.54 32.48 2.03
N GLN A 246 -7.22 33.60 2.65
CA GLN A 246 -7.71 34.92 2.28
C GLN A 246 -6.64 35.64 1.47
N ILE A 247 -6.98 36.06 0.27
CA ILE A 247 -6.06 36.66 -0.70
C ILE A 247 -6.46 38.11 -0.94
N THR A 248 -5.58 39.04 -0.57
CA THR A 248 -5.81 40.49 -0.70
C THR A 248 -4.86 41.15 -1.70
N SER A 249 -3.91 40.40 -2.26
CA SER A 249 -2.93 40.88 -3.24
C SER A 249 -3.12 40.20 -4.59
N GLN A 250 -2.74 40.89 -5.67
CA GLN A 250 -2.79 40.35 -7.03
C GLN A 250 -1.76 39.25 -7.26
N ILE A 251 -0.59 39.35 -6.63
CA ILE A 251 0.48 38.35 -6.71
C ILE A 251 0.88 37.99 -5.28
N GLY A 252 1.15 36.72 -5.02
CA GLY A 252 1.59 36.27 -3.71
C GLY A 252 1.98 34.81 -3.67
N LYS A 253 2.17 34.31 -2.44
CA LYS A 253 2.48 32.89 -2.19
C LYS A 253 1.53 32.35 -1.12
N VAL A 254 0.93 31.19 -1.39
CA VAL A 254 0.13 30.44 -0.42
C VAL A 254 1.02 29.42 0.29
N PRO A 255 1.13 29.46 1.62
CA PRO A 255 1.85 28.44 2.36
C PRO A 255 1.06 27.13 2.36
N VAL A 256 1.61 26.06 1.81
CA VAL A 256 1.00 24.73 1.79
C VAL A 256 1.94 23.72 2.42
N THR A 257 1.44 22.91 3.36
CA THR A 257 2.26 21.89 4.00
C THR A 257 2.20 20.59 3.21
N VAL A 258 3.35 19.96 3.05
CA VAL A 258 3.51 18.64 2.48
C VAL A 258 4.08 17.72 3.56
N ILE A 259 3.48 16.56 3.72
CA ILE A 259 3.79 15.61 4.79
C ILE A 259 4.32 14.34 4.13
N ASN A 260 5.51 13.92 4.55
CA ASN A 260 6.06 12.59 4.27
C ASN A 260 6.20 11.81 5.58
N GLY A 261 5.31 10.84 5.80
CA GLY A 261 5.36 9.92 6.93
C GLY A 261 6.10 8.61 6.66
N PHE A 262 6.74 8.47 5.50
CA PHE A 262 7.61 7.34 5.21
C PHE A 262 8.99 7.54 5.84
N ASP A 263 9.68 6.44 6.12
CA ASP A 263 11.05 6.40 6.65
C ASP A 263 12.13 6.65 5.58
N VAL A 264 11.72 6.86 4.33
CA VAL A 264 12.59 7.20 3.20
C VAL A 264 12.23 8.59 2.64
N PRO A 265 13.21 9.33 2.09
CA PRO A 265 12.93 10.54 1.33
C PRO A 265 12.14 10.21 0.05
N VAL A 266 11.27 11.12 -0.37
CA VAL A 266 10.39 10.92 -1.55
C VAL A 266 10.57 12.09 -2.51
N LYS A 267 10.75 11.78 -3.81
CA LYS A 267 10.81 12.76 -4.91
C LYS A 267 9.57 12.65 -5.79
N PHE A 268 8.87 13.77 -6.03
CA PHE A 268 7.60 13.79 -6.79
C PHE A 268 7.27 15.19 -7.35
N ASN A 269 6.19 15.27 -8.13
CA ASN A 269 5.61 16.49 -8.67
C ASN A 269 4.28 16.82 -8.00
N VAL A 270 3.88 18.10 -8.01
CA VAL A 270 2.58 18.57 -7.53
C VAL A 270 1.91 19.35 -8.64
N ASP A 271 0.87 18.76 -9.21
CA ASP A 271 0.02 19.36 -10.23
C ASP A 271 -1.04 20.23 -9.54
N LEU A 272 -1.21 21.46 -10.01
CA LEU A 272 -2.11 22.45 -9.44
C LEU A 272 -3.19 22.85 -10.45
N THR A 273 -4.42 22.46 -10.18
CA THR A 273 -5.56 22.74 -11.06
C THR A 273 -6.57 23.68 -10.40
N PRO A 274 -6.64 24.96 -10.81
CA PRO A 274 -7.72 25.86 -10.39
C PRO A 274 -9.07 25.38 -10.93
N LEU A 275 -10.12 25.41 -10.09
CA LEU A 275 -11.49 25.07 -10.53
C LEU A 275 -12.17 26.16 -11.36
N ASN A 276 -11.55 27.35 -11.47
CA ASN A 276 -11.98 28.44 -12.34
C ASN A 276 -10.81 29.37 -12.69
N SER A 277 -11.01 30.27 -13.66
CA SER A 277 -9.97 31.17 -14.17
C SER A 277 -9.67 32.40 -13.29
N ARG A 278 -10.12 32.44 -12.02
CA ARG A 278 -9.89 33.59 -11.12
C ARG A 278 -8.44 33.67 -10.63
N VAL A 279 -7.73 32.54 -10.66
CA VAL A 279 -6.34 32.44 -10.22
C VAL A 279 -5.55 31.60 -11.22
N GLN A 280 -4.34 32.05 -11.51
CA GLN A 280 -3.31 31.30 -12.22
C GLN A 280 -2.27 30.81 -11.23
N VAL A 281 -1.85 29.55 -11.39
CA VAL A 281 -0.84 28.87 -10.59
C VAL A 281 0.14 28.14 -11.50
N THR A 282 1.27 27.72 -10.94
CA THR A 282 2.30 26.96 -11.65
C THR A 282 2.59 25.68 -10.87
N ASP A 283 2.63 24.56 -11.58
CA ASP A 283 2.96 23.26 -11.01
C ASP A 283 4.36 23.27 -10.38
N ILE A 284 4.56 22.38 -9.40
CA ILE A 284 5.86 22.21 -8.76
C ILE A 284 6.44 20.87 -9.18
N SER A 285 7.63 20.90 -9.78
CA SER A 285 8.32 19.71 -10.22
C SER A 285 9.51 19.37 -9.34
N GLU A 286 9.87 18.08 -9.32
CA GLU A 286 11.08 17.55 -8.68
C GLU A 286 11.22 17.84 -7.18
N LEU A 287 10.10 17.96 -6.47
CA LEU A 287 10.09 18.21 -5.05
C LEU A 287 10.61 16.98 -4.30
N THR A 288 11.64 17.19 -3.47
CA THR A 288 12.18 16.15 -2.59
C THR A 288 11.84 16.45 -1.14
N ILE A 289 11.10 15.56 -0.49
CA ILE A 289 10.69 15.69 0.91
C ILE A 289 11.45 14.65 1.75
N PRO A 290 12.19 15.06 2.80
CA PRO A 290 12.90 14.14 3.68
C PRO A 290 11.97 13.12 4.36
N ALA A 291 12.53 12.00 4.79
CA ALA A 291 11.84 11.01 5.60
C ALA A 291 11.22 11.63 6.86
N ASN A 292 10.04 11.16 7.27
CA ASN A 292 9.35 11.55 8.51
C ASN A 292 9.27 13.07 8.74
N SER A 293 9.03 13.84 7.68
CA SER A 293 9.11 15.30 7.71
C SER A 293 7.81 15.98 7.28
N ARG A 294 7.68 17.24 7.69
CA ARG A 294 6.65 18.17 7.23
C ARG A 294 7.34 19.40 6.65
N THR A 295 7.10 19.67 5.38
CA THR A 295 7.75 20.76 4.65
C THR A 295 6.71 21.78 4.19
N GLN A 296 6.96 23.05 4.46
CA GLN A 296 6.09 24.13 4.00
C GLN A 296 6.56 24.62 2.63
N LEU A 297 5.70 24.48 1.62
CA LEU A 297 5.90 25.01 0.29
C LEU A 297 5.21 26.36 0.16
N ALA A 298 5.79 27.24 -0.65
CA ALA A 298 5.22 28.54 -0.96
C ALA A 298 4.71 28.53 -2.40
N LEU A 299 3.41 28.22 -2.58
CA LEU A 299 2.79 28.11 -3.90
C LEU A 299 2.57 29.51 -4.49
N PRO A 300 3.25 29.91 -5.57
CA PRO A 300 3.02 31.19 -6.21
C PRO A 300 1.63 31.21 -6.86
N PHE A 301 0.95 32.35 -6.78
CA PHE A 301 -0.31 32.58 -7.46
C PHE A 301 -0.37 33.98 -8.06
N THR A 302 -1.13 34.10 -9.14
CA THR A 302 -1.53 35.37 -9.74
C THR A 302 -3.05 35.42 -9.81
N VAL A 303 -3.65 36.46 -9.27
CA VAL A 303 -5.09 36.66 -9.29
C VAL A 303 -5.50 37.42 -10.54
N ILE A 304 -6.55 36.91 -11.17
CA ILE A 304 -7.20 37.46 -12.36
C ILE A 304 -8.50 38.19 -11.98
N ALA A 305 -9.28 37.66 -11.02
CA ALA A 305 -10.54 38.29 -10.60
C ALA A 305 -10.89 38.01 -9.12
N PRO A 306 -11.59 38.94 -8.42
CA PRO A 306 -12.10 38.74 -7.06
C PRO A 306 -13.10 37.57 -6.94
N GLY A 307 -13.35 37.08 -5.72
CA GLY A 307 -14.33 36.03 -5.43
C GLY A 307 -13.69 34.74 -4.91
N SER A 308 -14.47 33.65 -4.85
CA SER A 308 -13.99 32.38 -4.31
C SER A 308 -13.55 31.40 -5.40
N THR A 309 -12.49 30.64 -5.15
CA THR A 309 -12.03 29.54 -5.99
C THR A 309 -11.41 28.42 -5.13
N THR A 310 -11.18 27.26 -5.73
CA THR A 310 -10.42 26.19 -5.10
C THR A 310 -9.35 25.73 -6.07
N ILE A 311 -8.12 25.57 -5.60
CA ILE A 311 -7.04 24.91 -6.32
C ILE A 311 -6.96 23.48 -5.82
N VAL A 312 -7.03 22.52 -6.73
CA VAL A 312 -6.80 21.11 -6.45
C VAL A 312 -5.31 20.85 -6.62
N ALA A 313 -4.65 20.41 -5.54
CA ALA A 313 -3.24 20.02 -5.57
C ALA A 313 -3.14 18.49 -5.54
N GLN A 314 -2.59 17.91 -6.59
CA GLN A 314 -2.46 16.47 -6.78
C GLN A 314 -0.99 16.09 -6.84
N ILE A 315 -0.58 15.11 -6.02
CA ILE A 315 0.77 14.54 -6.14
C ILE A 315 0.81 13.64 -7.38
N THR A 316 1.84 13.79 -8.20
CA THR A 316 2.09 13.01 -9.42
C THR A 316 3.52 12.48 -9.48
N ASN A 317 3.73 11.40 -10.22
CA ASN A 317 5.07 10.92 -10.57
C ASN A 317 5.59 11.59 -11.86
N GLY A 318 6.77 11.16 -12.33
CA GLY A 318 7.36 11.66 -13.58
C GLY A 318 6.52 11.37 -14.83
N ASP A 319 5.60 10.40 -14.77
CA ASP A 319 4.70 10.01 -15.86
C ASP A 319 3.31 10.68 -15.76
N ALA A 320 3.15 11.68 -14.88
CA ALA A 320 1.90 12.36 -14.57
C ALA A 320 0.77 11.44 -14.02
N GLU A 321 1.12 10.26 -13.49
CA GLU A 321 0.16 9.40 -12.79
C GLU A 321 -0.14 9.99 -11.41
N SER A 322 -1.43 10.11 -11.06
CA SER A 322 -1.88 10.65 -9.78
C SER A 322 -1.63 9.69 -8.61
N ILE A 323 -1.08 10.20 -7.52
CA ILE A 323 -0.73 9.44 -6.33
C ILE A 323 -1.48 9.98 -5.12
N GLY A 324 -2.26 9.11 -4.47
CA GLY A 324 -2.99 9.45 -3.25
C GLY A 324 -4.12 10.47 -3.49
N PRO A 325 -4.81 10.88 -2.41
CA PRO A 325 -5.92 11.80 -2.49
C PRO A 325 -5.45 13.25 -2.79
N PRO A 326 -6.22 14.01 -3.58
CA PRO A 326 -5.92 15.41 -3.83
C PRO A 326 -6.19 16.29 -2.61
N ALA A 327 -5.37 17.33 -2.43
CA ALA A 327 -5.62 18.39 -1.47
C ALA A 327 -6.46 19.51 -2.10
N ARG A 328 -7.32 20.13 -1.30
CA ARG A 328 -8.16 21.26 -1.72
C ARG A 328 -7.72 22.53 -1.01
N LEU A 329 -7.26 23.51 -1.78
CA LEU A 329 -6.84 24.81 -1.31
C LEU A 329 -7.94 25.81 -1.67
N SER A 330 -8.78 26.16 -0.71
CA SER A 330 -9.89 27.10 -0.92
C SER A 330 -9.41 28.53 -0.74
N LEU A 331 -9.49 29.33 -1.80
CA LEU A 331 -9.07 30.72 -1.82
C LEU A 331 -10.30 31.61 -1.86
N ASN A 332 -10.33 32.61 -0.99
CA ASN A 332 -11.27 33.71 -1.04
C ASN A 332 -10.51 35.01 -1.33
N ILE A 333 -10.87 35.67 -2.40
CA ILE A 333 -10.09 36.73 -3.02
C ILE A 333 -10.83 38.04 -2.89
N THR A 334 -10.24 38.98 -2.17
CA THR A 334 -10.75 40.33 -1.95
C THR A 334 -9.70 41.33 -2.42
N ILE A 335 -9.60 41.49 -3.74
CA ILE A 335 -8.72 42.50 -4.33
C ILE A 335 -9.54 43.73 -4.66
N PHE A 336 -9.08 44.86 -4.14
CA PHE A 336 -9.55 46.19 -4.53
C PHE A 336 -8.72 46.68 -5.71
N ASP A 337 -9.36 47.18 -6.76
CA ASP A 337 -8.64 47.83 -7.85
C ASP A 337 -7.95 49.09 -7.30
N SER A 338 -6.61 49.11 -7.35
CA SER A 338 -5.80 50.24 -6.89
C SER A 338 -6.21 51.56 -7.56
N ARG A 339 -6.72 51.50 -8.80
CA ARG A 339 -7.24 52.69 -9.51
C ARG A 339 -8.45 53.25 -8.78
N VAL A 340 -9.38 52.40 -8.36
CA VAL A 340 -10.59 52.82 -7.63
C VAL A 340 -10.22 53.44 -6.29
N THR A 341 -9.21 52.90 -5.60
CA THR A 341 -8.68 53.51 -4.37
C THR A 341 -8.11 54.90 -4.63
N TRP A 342 -7.31 55.08 -5.69
CA TRP A 342 -6.78 56.41 -6.04
C TRP A 342 -7.85 57.39 -6.49
N PHE A 343 -8.87 56.94 -7.23
CA PHE A 343 -10.02 57.78 -7.59
C PHE A 343 -10.82 58.22 -6.36
N THR A 344 -11.11 57.31 -5.44
CA THR A 344 -11.85 57.64 -4.21
C THR A 344 -11.07 58.58 -3.29
N VAL A 345 -9.76 58.34 -3.11
CA VAL A 345 -8.88 59.24 -2.35
C VAL A 345 -8.78 60.61 -3.04
N GLY A 346 -8.58 60.65 -4.35
CA GLY A 346 -8.53 61.90 -5.12
C GLY A 346 -9.83 62.70 -5.03
N ALA A 347 -10.98 62.03 -5.16
CA ALA A 347 -12.30 62.64 -5.01
C ALA A 347 -12.53 63.19 -3.59
N ALA A 348 -12.10 62.45 -2.56
CA ALA A 348 -12.19 62.90 -1.17
C ALA A 348 -11.33 64.16 -0.92
N ILE A 349 -10.12 64.21 -1.47
CA ILE A 349 -9.25 65.40 -1.39
C ILE A 349 -9.90 66.59 -2.09
N LEU A 350 -10.47 66.39 -3.29
CA LEU A 350 -11.17 67.45 -4.02
C LEU A 350 -12.38 67.99 -3.24
N LEU A 351 -13.18 67.12 -2.63
CA LEU A 351 -14.30 67.51 -1.77
C LEU A 351 -13.83 68.31 -0.55
N PHE A 352 -12.69 67.93 0.05
CA PHE A 352 -12.12 68.63 1.19
C PHE A 352 -11.67 70.06 0.81
N ILE A 353 -11.02 70.22 -0.35
CA ILE A 353 -10.63 71.53 -0.88
C ILE A 353 -11.87 72.38 -1.20
N ALA A 354 -12.91 71.78 -1.80
CA ALA A 354 -14.17 72.47 -2.08
C ALA A 354 -14.86 72.96 -0.79
N ALA A 355 -14.86 72.15 0.27
CA ALA A 355 -15.39 72.54 1.57
C ALA A 355 -14.58 73.68 2.22
N LEU A 356 -13.24 73.64 2.16
CA LEU A 356 -12.38 74.72 2.66
C LEU A 356 -12.64 76.04 1.92
N THR A 357 -12.68 75.97 0.58
CA THR A 357 -12.92 77.16 -0.26
C THR A 357 -14.32 77.74 -0.04
N GLN A 358 -15.36 76.91 0.12
CA GLN A 358 -16.69 77.38 0.50
C GLN A 358 -16.70 78.08 1.86
N THR A 359 -16.03 77.52 2.86
CA THR A 359 -15.92 78.12 4.21
C THR A 359 -15.23 79.48 4.16
N ILE A 360 -14.09 79.60 3.48
CA ILE A 360 -13.36 80.88 3.32
C ILE A 360 -14.22 81.91 2.57
N ARG A 361 -14.93 81.49 1.50
CA ARG A 361 -15.80 82.37 0.71
C ARG A 361 -17.01 82.85 1.54
N ARG A 362 -17.55 82.01 2.41
CA ARG A 362 -18.63 82.36 3.35
C ARG A 362 -18.17 83.37 4.40
N ILE A 363 -16.97 83.20 4.97
CA ILE A 363 -16.39 84.14 5.94
C ILE A 363 -16.08 85.50 5.29
N ARG A 364 -15.59 85.52 4.04
CA ARG A 364 -15.34 86.78 3.31
C ARG A 364 -16.62 87.53 2.97
N ARG A 365 -17.71 86.85 2.62
CA ARG A 365 -19.01 87.50 2.38
C ARG A 365 -19.63 88.07 3.66
N GLY A 366 -19.44 87.43 4.81
CA GLY A 366 -19.87 87.97 6.11
C GLY A 366 -19.07 89.19 6.62
N ARG A 367 -17.98 89.58 5.95
CA ARG A 367 -17.19 90.80 6.25
C ARG A 367 -17.56 92.01 5.37
N LEU A 368 -18.43 91.84 4.38
CA LEU A 368 -18.89 92.93 3.49
C LEU A 368 -20.27 93.51 3.89
N GLU A 369 -20.87 93.04 4.99
CA GLU A 369 -22.15 93.53 5.54
C GLU A 369 -21.99 94.15 6.95
N LYS A 370 -20.83 94.74 7.26
CA LYS A 370 -20.66 95.57 8.46
C LYS A 370 -20.23 96.98 8.11
#